data_AF-A0A7G8DM39-F1
#
_entry.id   AF-A0A7G8DM39-F1
#
_cell.length_a   1.000
_cell.length_b   1.000
_cell.length_c   1.000
_cell.angle_alpha   90.00
_cell.angle_beta   90.00
_cell.angle_gamma   90.00
#
_symmetry.space_group_name_H-M   'P 1'
#
loop_
_entity.id
_entity.type
_entity.pdbx_description
1 polymer ?
#
loop_
_entity_poly.entity_id
_entity_poly.type
_entity_poly.pdbx_seq_one_letter_code
_entity_poly.pdbx_strand_id
1 'polypeptide(L)'
;MSVDHGVYDSPDSERPIFLDVAPGMTVIVKHDLQIGEKRDKDWWMGQVIHCGGAARDPKIHNLFQIADVDTGAIRWVNADLVSHILPATD
;
A
#
# COMPACT_ATOMS: atom_id res chain seq x y z
N MET A 1 -35.92 26.90 -19.86
CA MET A 1 -34.59 26.31 -19.62
C MET A 1 -34.46 26.10 -18.12
N SER A 2 -34.58 24.87 -17.62
CA SER A 2 -34.23 24.60 -16.21
C SER A 2 -33.52 23.26 -16.20
N VAL A 3 -32.30 23.32 -15.70
CA VAL A 3 -31.30 22.26 -15.73
C VAL A 3 -31.71 21.13 -14.79
N ASP A 4 -31.66 19.90 -15.29
CA ASP A 4 -31.87 18.69 -14.51
C ASP A 4 -30.68 18.52 -13.57
N HIS A 5 -30.94 18.45 -12.26
CA HIS A 5 -29.93 18.11 -11.27
C HIS A 5 -29.69 16.60 -11.34
N GLY A 6 -28.82 16.19 -12.27
CA GLY A 6 -28.24 14.85 -12.24
C GLY A 6 -27.61 14.62 -10.88
N VAL A 7 -28.05 13.56 -10.22
CA VAL A 7 -27.44 13.05 -8.99
C VAL A 7 -25.97 12.80 -9.30
N TYR A 8 -25.10 13.72 -8.88
CA TYR A 8 -23.68 13.48 -8.84
C TYR A 8 -23.48 12.43 -7.75
N ASP A 9 -23.37 11.17 -8.17
CA ASP A 9 -22.70 10.14 -7.42
C ASP A 9 -21.33 10.72 -7.06
N SER A 10 -21.19 11.14 -5.80
CA SER A 10 -19.91 11.60 -5.30
C SER A 10 -19.02 10.37 -5.38
N PRO A 11 -17.85 10.40 -6.06
CA PRO A 11 -16.92 9.30 -5.87
C PRO A 11 -16.59 9.38 -4.38
N ASP A 12 -17.09 8.40 -3.61
CA ASP A 12 -16.55 8.07 -2.31
C ASP A 12 -15.05 8.03 -2.54
N SER A 13 -14.39 9.10 -2.10
CA SER A 13 -13.08 9.46 -2.59
C SER A 13 -12.19 8.30 -2.20
N GLU A 14 -11.83 7.49 -3.19
CA GLU A 14 -11.11 6.23 -3.05
C GLU A 14 -9.84 6.52 -2.27
N ARG A 15 -9.94 6.45 -0.94
CA ARG A 15 -8.86 6.87 -0.07
C ARG A 15 -7.74 5.90 -0.37
N PRO A 16 -6.55 6.38 -0.74
CA PRO A 16 -5.50 5.46 -1.09
C PRO A 16 -5.23 4.56 0.11
N ILE A 17 -5.32 3.25 -0.10
CA ILE A 17 -5.30 2.25 0.97
C ILE A 17 -4.05 2.34 1.85
N PHE A 18 -2.96 2.91 1.32
CA PHE A 18 -1.73 3.13 2.07
C PHE A 18 -1.91 4.10 3.25
N LEU A 19 -2.96 4.94 3.27
CA LEU A 19 -3.28 5.81 4.39
C LEU A 19 -3.80 5.01 5.60
N ASP A 20 -4.45 3.87 5.35
CA ASP A 20 -5.00 2.99 6.38
C ASP A 20 -3.99 1.92 6.84
N VAL A 21 -2.79 1.88 6.23
CA VAL A 21 -1.73 0.96 6.61
C VAL A 21 -1.09 1.37 7.95
N ALA A 22 -1.16 0.47 8.93
CA ALA A 22 -0.51 0.61 10.23
C ALA A 22 0.51 -0.52 10.47
N PRO A 23 1.53 -0.29 11.32
CA PRO A 23 2.44 -1.35 11.74
C PRO A 23 1.66 -2.48 12.43
N GLY A 24 2.01 -3.73 12.09
CA GLY A 24 1.33 -4.94 12.53
C GLY A 24 0.28 -5.48 11.54
N MET A 25 -0.09 -4.70 10.52
CA MET A 25 -0.98 -5.18 9.46
C MET A 25 -0.22 -6.04 8.44
N THR A 26 -0.93 -7.00 7.87
CA THR A 26 -0.44 -7.79 6.74
C THR A 26 -0.95 -7.15 5.45
N VAL A 27 -0.05 -6.97 4.48
CA VAL A 27 -0.36 -6.33 3.20
C VAL A 27 0.14 -7.17 2.04
N ILE A 28 -0.50 -7.01 0.88
CA ILE A 28 -0.03 -7.57 -0.39
C ILE A 28 0.74 -6.49 -1.12
N VAL A 29 1.99 -6.80 -1.44
CA VAL A 29 2.92 -5.91 -2.10
C VAL A 29 3.20 -6.43 -3.50
N LYS A 30 3.10 -5.55 -4.50
CA LYS A 30 3.55 -5.83 -5.86
C LYS A 30 5.07 -5.82 -5.91
N HIS A 31 5.65 -6.76 -6.63
CA HIS A 31 7.10 -6.83 -6.77
C HIS A 31 7.62 -5.60 -7.54
N ASP A 32 8.41 -4.75 -6.89
CA ASP A 32 9.16 -3.71 -7.58
C ASP A 32 10.23 -4.37 -8.43
N LEU A 33 10.28 -4.07 -9.71
CA LEU A 33 11.30 -4.62 -10.59
C LEU A 33 12.59 -3.86 -10.37
N GLN A 34 13.29 -4.19 -9.30
CA GLN A 34 14.68 -3.80 -9.18
C GLN A 34 15.46 -4.48 -10.31
N ILE A 35 16.19 -3.67 -11.06
CA ILE A 35 16.96 -4.08 -12.24
C ILE A 35 17.91 -5.22 -11.83
N GLY A 36 17.59 -6.45 -12.24
CA GLY A 36 18.43 -7.63 -12.01
C GLY A 36 17.78 -8.78 -11.23
N GLU A 37 16.62 -8.60 -10.61
CA GLU A 37 15.89 -9.71 -9.97
C GLU A 37 14.99 -10.44 -10.97
N LYS A 38 15.04 -11.78 -10.94
CA LYS A 38 14.09 -12.60 -11.72
C LYS A 38 12.70 -12.40 -11.13
N ARG A 39 11.72 -12.05 -11.98
CA ARG A 39 10.28 -12.12 -11.66
C ARG A 39 9.91 -13.55 -11.35
N ASP A 40 10.02 -13.94 -10.09
CA ASP A 40 9.52 -15.25 -9.63
C ASP A 40 8.05 -15.13 -9.16
N LYS A 41 7.69 -13.98 -8.57
CA LYS A 41 6.32 -13.67 -8.14
C LYS A 41 5.97 -12.22 -8.44
N ASP A 42 4.82 -11.97 -9.06
CA ASP A 42 4.33 -10.60 -9.33
C ASP A 42 3.87 -9.88 -8.03
N TRP A 43 3.64 -10.63 -6.94
CA TRP A 43 3.02 -10.21 -5.69
C TRP A 43 3.61 -11.03 -4.55
N TRP A 44 3.79 -10.43 -3.39
CA TRP A 44 4.21 -11.12 -2.18
C TRP A 44 3.47 -10.56 -0.97
N MET A 45 3.37 -11.38 0.07
CA MET A 45 2.73 -10.99 1.32
C MET A 45 3.78 -10.48 2.29
N GLY A 46 3.52 -9.32 2.88
CA GLY A 46 4.43 -8.70 3.81
C GLY A 46 3.72 -8.17 5.05
N GLN A 47 4.38 -8.25 6.19
CA GLN A 47 3.93 -7.62 7.42
C GLN A 47 4.58 -6.24 7.57
N VAL A 48 3.77 -5.23 7.83
CA VAL A 48 4.24 -3.85 7.99
C VAL A 48 4.89 -3.72 9.36
N ILE A 49 6.16 -3.35 9.38
CA ILE A 49 6.94 -3.11 10.61
C ILE A 49 6.88 -1.62 10.98
N HIS A 50 7.04 -0.75 9.98
CA HIS A 50 7.14 0.69 10.21
C HIS A 50 6.62 1.48 9.01
N CYS A 51 5.88 2.55 9.28
CA CYS A 51 5.40 3.49 8.26
C CYS A 51 6.33 4.72 8.23
N GLY A 52 7.17 4.81 7.20
CA GLY A 52 8.10 5.91 6.98
C GLY A 52 7.44 7.07 6.22
N GLY A 53 7.35 8.23 6.87
CA GLY A 53 6.96 9.47 6.20
C GLY A 53 8.04 9.95 5.22
N ALA A 54 7.62 10.59 4.12
CA ALA A 54 8.57 11.23 3.21
C ALA A 54 9.33 12.35 3.95
N ALA A 55 10.65 12.45 3.74
CA ALA A 55 11.49 13.46 4.39
C ALA A 55 11.02 14.92 4.17
N ARG A 56 10.27 15.16 3.10
CA ARG A 56 9.74 16.47 2.72
C ARG A 56 8.37 16.77 3.32
N ASP A 57 7.56 15.74 3.56
CA ASP A 57 6.21 15.86 4.11
C ASP A 57 5.90 14.62 4.97
N PRO A 58 5.97 14.73 6.31
CA PRO A 58 5.69 13.61 7.20
C PRO A 58 4.24 13.13 7.16
N LYS A 59 3.34 13.90 6.52
CA LYS A 59 1.94 13.51 6.24
C LYS A 59 1.79 12.58 5.03
N ILE A 60 2.83 12.44 4.20
CA ILE A 60 2.81 11.55 3.03
C ILE A 60 3.65 10.32 3.39
N HIS A 61 2.98 9.25 3.80
CA HIS A 61 3.62 7.94 3.99
C HIS A 61 3.97 7.39 2.61
N ASN A 62 5.20 7.64 2.15
CA ASN A 62 5.65 7.23 0.82
C ASN A 62 6.40 5.89 0.88
N LEU A 63 6.87 5.47 2.05
CA LEU A 63 7.71 4.29 2.23
C LEU A 63 7.26 3.48 3.45
N PHE A 64 7.05 2.18 3.27
CA PHE A 64 6.78 1.25 4.34
C PHE A 64 7.94 0.27 4.48
N GLN A 65 8.33 0.01 5.72
CA GLN A 65 9.22 -1.10 6.04
C GLN A 65 8.37 -2.34 6.20
N ILE A 66 8.56 -3.31 5.32
CA ILE A 66 7.75 -4.52 5.24
C ILE A 66 8.65 -5.74 5.34
N ALA A 67 8.32 -6.67 6.24
CA ALA A 67 8.93 -7.99 6.33
C ALA A 67 8.18 -8.95 5.41
N ASP A 68 8.89 -9.56 4.47
CA ASP A 68 8.36 -10.64 3.65
C ASP A 68 8.00 -11.84 4.53
N VAL A 69 6.77 -12.34 4.41
CA VAL A 69 6.25 -13.43 5.26
C VAL A 69 6.87 -14.78 4.89
N ASP A 70 7.25 -14.99 3.63
CA ASP A 70 7.82 -16.24 3.15
C ASP A 70 9.31 -16.38 3.56
N THR A 71 10.07 -15.29 3.51
CA THR A 71 11.54 -15.28 3.63
C THR A 71 12.03 -14.59 4.91
N GLY A 72 11.20 -13.78 5.56
CA GLY A 72 11.59 -12.92 6.67
C GLY A 72 12.44 -11.71 6.26
N ALA A 73 12.67 -11.48 4.96
CA ALA A 73 13.49 -10.37 4.48
C ALA A 73 12.77 -9.03 4.69
N ILE A 74 13.43 -8.11 5.39
CA ILE A 74 12.90 -6.76 5.62
C ILE A 74 13.35 -5.84 4.49
N ARG A 75 12.39 -5.23 3.80
CA ARG A 75 12.65 -4.31 2.68
C ARG A 75 11.79 -3.05 2.78
N TRP A 76 12.33 -1.95 2.26
CA TRP A 76 11.59 -0.70 2.11
C TRP A 76 10.80 -0.76 0.81
N VAL A 77 9.50 -0.51 0.91
CA VAL A 77 8.54 -0.64 -0.18
C VAL A 77 7.81 0.68 -0.34
N ASN A 78 7.65 1.14 -1.57
CA ASN A 78 6.85 2.32 -1.85
C ASN A 78 5.37 2.06 -1.55
N ALA A 79 4.69 3.04 -0.98
CA ALA A 79 3.26 3.00 -0.71
C ALA A 79 2.40 2.61 -1.93
N ASP A 80 2.80 3.03 -3.12
CA ASP A 80 2.13 2.72 -4.39
C ASP A 80 2.15 1.21 -4.74
N LEU A 81 3.14 0.47 -4.24
CA LEU A 81 3.26 -0.96 -4.46
C LEU A 81 2.36 -1.78 -3.53
N VAL A 82 1.84 -1.18 -2.46
CA VAL A 82 0.89 -1.82 -1.57
C VAL A 82 -0.47 -1.86 -2.28
N SER A 83 -0.94 -3.05 -2.61
CA SER A 83 -2.17 -3.23 -3.39
C SER A 83 -3.38 -3.51 -2.50
N HIS A 84 -3.22 -4.23 -1.40
CA HIS A 84 -4.31 -4.59 -0.48
C HIS A 84 -3.80 -4.76 0.95
N ILE A 85 -4.65 -4.41 1.93
CA ILE A 85 -4.47 -4.74 3.35
C ILE A 85 -5.30 -5.99 3.63
N LEU A 86 -4.70 -6.99 4.25
CA LEU A 86 -5.40 -8.17 4.72
C LEU A 86 -5.89 -7.96 6.15
N PRO A 87 -7.18 -8.23 6.44
CA PRO A 87 -7.67 -8.17 7.81
C PRO A 87 -6.96 -9.22 8.66
N ALA A 88 -6.63 -8.87 9.90
CA ALA A 88 -6.19 -9.85 10.89
C ALA A 88 -7.35 -10.85 11.09
N THR A 89 -7.09 -12.13 10.87
CA THR A 89 -8.05 -13.18 11.21
C THR A 89 -7.90 -13.41 12.71
N ASP A 90 -8.95 -13.09 13.48
CA ASP A 90 -9.13 -13.48 14.88
C ASP A 90 -9.27 -15.00 15.02
#